data_AF-G3VJC1-F1
#
_entry.id   AF-G3VJC1-F1
#
_cell.length_a   1.000
_cell.length_b   1.000
_cell.length_c   1.000
_cell.angle_alpha   90.00
_cell.angle_beta   90.00
_cell.angle_gamma   90.00
#
_symmetry.space_group_name_H-M   'P 1'
#
loop_
_entity.id
_entity.type
_entity.pdbx_description
1 polymer ?
#
loop_
_entity_poly.entity_id
_entity_poly.type
_entity_poly.pdbx_seq_one_letter_code
_entity_poly.pdbx_strand_id
1 'polypeptide(L)'
;MVHFTAEEKTAITTTWAKVNVEETGGEALGRLLVVYPWTQRFFDSFGNLSSASAILGNPKVKAHGKKVLTSFGDAVKNLDNQKGYINAIWSKVSIDQTGAEALGRLLIVYPWTSRFFDHFGDLSSAKSVMGNAKVQGHGAKVLTSFGDAVKNMDNLKGTFAKLSELHCDKLHVDPENFKLLGNILLICLTEHFGKDFTPEIQAAWQKLEADVANALAHKYL
;
A
#
# COMPACT_ATOMS: atom_id res chain seq x y z
N MET A 1 7.67 7.63 1.42
CA MET A 1 6.55 8.56 1.15
C MET A 1 6.97 9.75 0.29
N VAL A 2 6.39 9.92 -0.91
CA VAL A 2 6.33 11.26 -1.55
C VAL A 2 5.45 12.10 -0.64
N HIS A 3 6.07 12.99 0.12
CA HIS A 3 5.38 13.87 1.05
C HIS A 3 5.25 15.22 0.37
N PHE A 4 4.03 15.55 -0.10
CA PHE A 4 3.77 16.89 -0.60
C PHE A 4 3.82 17.88 0.56
N THR A 5 4.59 18.95 0.42
CA THR A 5 4.54 20.08 1.37
C THR A 5 3.15 20.73 1.33
N ALA A 6 2.83 21.56 2.34
CA ALA A 6 1.57 22.29 2.34
C ALA A 6 1.45 23.20 1.10
N GLU A 7 2.56 23.79 0.67
CA GLU A 7 2.67 24.62 -0.53
C GLU A 7 2.41 23.78 -1.79
N GLU A 8 3.02 22.59 -1.91
CA GLU A 8 2.81 21.69 -3.04
C GLU A 8 1.35 21.22 -3.12
N LYS A 9 0.74 20.83 -1.99
CA LYS A 9 -0.68 20.45 -1.94
C LYS A 9 -1.59 21.59 -2.36
N THR A 10 -1.30 22.80 -1.89
CA THR A 10 -2.04 24.01 -2.26
C THR A 10 -1.90 24.29 -3.76
N ALA A 11 -0.68 24.17 -4.31
CA ALA A 11 -0.41 24.36 -5.73
C ALA A 11 -1.13 23.31 -6.59
N ILE A 12 -1.08 22.03 -6.22
CA ILE A 12 -1.76 20.93 -6.90
C ILE A 12 -3.28 21.17 -6.88
N THR A 13 -3.85 21.44 -5.71
CA THR A 13 -5.31 21.63 -5.55
C THR A 13 -5.79 22.85 -6.34
N THR A 14 -5.06 23.97 -6.26
CA THR A 14 -5.39 25.21 -6.97
C THR A 14 -5.31 25.05 -8.49
N THR A 15 -4.31 24.30 -8.96
CA THR A 15 -4.16 24.02 -10.40
C THR A 15 -5.25 23.06 -10.87
N TRP A 16 -5.52 22.01 -10.11
CA TRP A 16 -6.53 21.02 -10.42
C TRP A 16 -7.95 21.61 -10.48
N ALA A 17 -8.26 22.57 -9.62
CA ALA A 17 -9.55 23.28 -9.63
C ALA A 17 -9.85 24.00 -10.97
N LYS A 18 -8.84 24.24 -11.81
CA LYS A 18 -8.98 24.86 -13.13
C LYS A 18 -9.11 23.83 -14.26
N VAL A 19 -8.98 22.53 -13.98
CA VAL A 19 -9.00 21.47 -15.00
C VAL A 19 -10.44 21.14 -15.41
N ASN A 20 -10.73 21.21 -16.72
CA ASN A 20 -11.96 20.66 -17.27
C ASN A 20 -11.81 19.14 -17.43
N VAL A 21 -12.25 18.38 -16.43
CA VAL A 21 -12.07 16.92 -16.35
C VAL A 21 -12.60 16.18 -17.59
N GLU A 22 -13.71 16.64 -18.17
CA GLU A 22 -14.32 15.99 -19.33
C GLU A 22 -13.50 16.20 -20.61
N GLU A 23 -13.13 17.45 -20.87
CA GLU A 23 -12.35 17.83 -22.04
C GLU A 23 -10.91 17.33 -21.93
N THR A 24 -10.20 17.71 -20.86
CA THR A 24 -8.80 17.33 -20.63
C THR A 24 -8.64 15.81 -20.55
N GLY A 25 -9.63 15.09 -20.02
CA GLY A 25 -9.53 13.64 -19.86
C GLY A 25 -9.62 12.91 -21.18
N GLY A 26 -10.58 13.28 -22.03
CA GLY A 26 -10.68 12.76 -23.39
C GLY A 26 -9.46 13.10 -24.24
N GLU A 27 -8.95 14.32 -24.13
CA GLU A 27 -7.75 14.74 -24.84
C GLU A 27 -6.50 14.00 -24.38
N ALA A 28 -6.30 13.82 -23.07
CA ALA A 28 -5.12 13.15 -22.54
C ALA A 28 -5.05 11.68 -23.01
N LEU A 29 -6.15 10.94 -22.86
CA LEU A 29 -6.20 9.55 -23.34
C LEU A 29 -6.09 9.49 -24.88
N GLY A 30 -6.76 10.39 -25.59
CA GLY A 30 -6.66 10.47 -27.04
C GLY A 30 -5.23 10.70 -27.52
N ARG A 31 -4.51 11.66 -26.91
CA ARG A 31 -3.10 11.94 -27.22
C ARG A 31 -2.19 10.75 -26.89
N LEU A 32 -2.42 10.04 -25.78
CA LEU A 32 -1.68 8.81 -25.46
C LEU A 32 -1.83 7.78 -26.58
N LEU A 33 -3.06 7.53 -27.04
CA LEU A 33 -3.34 6.54 -28.08
C LEU A 33 -2.79 6.95 -29.46
N VAL A 34 -2.69 8.25 -29.74
CA VAL A 34 -2.10 8.78 -30.98
C VAL A 34 -0.57 8.71 -30.95
N VAL A 35 0.05 9.21 -29.88
CA VAL A 35 1.51 9.31 -29.75
C VAL A 35 2.15 7.95 -29.50
N TYR A 36 1.44 7.06 -28.81
CA TYR A 36 1.90 5.71 -28.51
C TYR A 36 0.90 4.65 -29.01
N PRO A 37 0.82 4.39 -30.33
CA PRO A 37 -0.18 3.50 -30.92
C PRO A 37 -0.20 2.09 -30.35
N TRP A 38 0.93 1.59 -29.84
CA TRP A 38 1.01 0.27 -29.20
C TRP A 38 0.06 0.13 -27.99
N THR A 39 -0.32 1.23 -27.33
CA THR A 39 -1.26 1.24 -26.21
C THR A 39 -2.69 0.93 -26.63
N GLN A 40 -3.03 1.10 -27.92
CA GLN A 40 -4.37 0.82 -28.46
C GLN A 40 -4.78 -0.66 -28.28
N ARG A 41 -3.82 -1.58 -28.17
CA ARG A 41 -4.08 -3.02 -27.95
C ARG A 41 -4.87 -3.32 -26.67
N PHE A 42 -4.89 -2.39 -25.71
CA PHE A 42 -5.65 -2.52 -24.46
C PHE A 42 -7.09 -1.99 -24.56
N PHE A 43 -7.48 -1.44 -25.72
CA PHE A 43 -8.74 -0.77 -25.96
C PHE A 43 -9.48 -1.36 -27.18
N ASP A 44 -9.34 -2.66 -27.42
CA ASP A 44 -9.99 -3.39 -28.52
C ASP A 44 -11.52 -3.16 -28.59
N SER A 45 -12.18 -3.06 -27.44
CA SER A 45 -13.61 -2.79 -27.30
C SER A 45 -14.02 -1.35 -27.63
N PHE A 46 -13.06 -0.45 -27.91
CA PHE A 46 -13.34 0.97 -28.15
C PHE A 46 -13.68 1.26 -29.62
N GLY A 47 -13.64 0.24 -30.49
CA GLY A 47 -13.99 0.36 -31.90
C GLY A 47 -12.87 0.97 -32.72
N ASN A 48 -13.20 1.88 -33.65
CA ASN A 48 -12.21 2.45 -34.56
C ASN A 48 -11.24 3.40 -33.83
N LEU A 49 -9.95 3.04 -33.82
CA LEU A 49 -8.83 3.85 -33.30
C LEU A 49 -7.71 4.02 -34.36
N SER A 50 -8.02 3.82 -35.64
CA SER A 50 -7.02 3.73 -36.72
C SER A 50 -6.35 5.05 -37.11
N SER A 51 -6.90 6.20 -36.71
CA SER A 51 -6.36 7.52 -37.03
C SER A 51 -6.57 8.51 -35.89
N ALA A 52 -5.82 9.60 -35.89
CA ALA A 52 -5.95 10.65 -34.87
C ALA A 52 -7.37 11.21 -34.78
N SER A 53 -8.01 11.50 -35.92
CA SER A 53 -9.39 11.97 -35.96
C SER A 53 -10.38 10.92 -35.44
N ALA A 54 -10.17 9.64 -35.76
CA ALA A 54 -10.99 8.55 -35.25
C ALA A 54 -10.86 8.43 -33.72
N ILE A 55 -9.64 8.50 -33.18
CA ILE A 55 -9.35 8.43 -31.74
C ILE A 55 -9.96 9.62 -31.00
N LEU A 56 -9.66 10.86 -31.43
CA LEU A 56 -10.09 12.08 -30.76
C LEU A 56 -11.60 12.32 -30.86
N GLY A 57 -12.23 11.81 -31.93
CA GLY A 57 -13.68 11.80 -32.09
C GLY A 57 -14.41 10.67 -31.36
N ASN A 58 -13.69 9.68 -30.81
CA ASN A 58 -14.30 8.47 -30.26
C ASN A 58 -15.00 8.73 -28.92
N PRO A 59 -16.32 8.46 -28.79
CA PRO A 59 -17.05 8.71 -27.55
C PRO A 59 -16.61 7.83 -26.39
N LYS A 60 -16.14 6.60 -26.65
CA LYS A 60 -15.61 5.71 -25.59
C LYS A 60 -14.26 6.19 -25.06
N VAL A 61 -13.40 6.71 -25.93
CA VAL A 61 -12.13 7.36 -25.51
C VAL A 61 -12.43 8.56 -24.61
N LYS A 62 -13.36 9.45 -25.01
CA LYS A 62 -13.76 10.60 -24.19
C LYS A 62 -14.32 10.18 -22.84
N ALA A 63 -15.27 9.24 -22.83
CA ALA A 63 -15.90 8.75 -21.61
C ALA A 63 -14.88 8.08 -20.65
N HIS A 64 -13.98 7.25 -21.18
CA HIS A 64 -12.96 6.60 -20.35
C HIS A 64 -11.91 7.61 -19.85
N GLY A 65 -11.46 8.53 -20.71
CA GLY A 65 -10.55 9.60 -20.32
C GLY A 65 -11.11 10.48 -19.19
N LYS A 66 -12.40 10.84 -19.26
CA LYS A 66 -13.13 11.50 -18.16
C LYS A 66 -13.10 10.66 -16.88
N LYS A 67 -13.35 9.35 -16.96
CA LYS A 67 -13.30 8.44 -15.80
C LYS A 67 -11.91 8.42 -15.15
N VAL A 68 -10.84 8.37 -15.97
CA VAL A 68 -9.46 8.42 -15.49
C VAL A 68 -9.17 9.75 -14.79
N LEU A 69 -9.47 10.89 -15.40
CA LEU A 69 -9.20 12.17 -14.71
C LEU A 69 -10.10 12.40 -13.49
N THR A 70 -11.31 11.84 -13.46
CA THR A 70 -12.14 11.89 -12.26
C THR A 70 -11.43 11.21 -11.08
N SER A 71 -10.81 10.04 -11.29
CA SER A 71 -10.08 9.37 -10.20
C SER A 71 -8.83 10.15 -9.76
N PHE A 72 -8.15 10.86 -10.66
CA PHE A 72 -7.09 11.79 -10.30
C PHE A 72 -7.63 12.94 -9.44
N GLY A 73 -8.81 13.49 -9.78
CA GLY A 73 -9.45 14.53 -8.98
C GLY A 73 -9.84 14.06 -7.59
N ASP A 74 -10.29 12.82 -7.46
CA ASP A 74 -10.56 12.22 -6.15
C ASP A 74 -9.28 12.00 -5.35
N ALA A 75 -8.17 11.62 -6.00
CA ALA A 75 -6.86 11.57 -5.35
C ALA A 75 -6.39 12.96 -4.87
N VAL A 76 -6.59 14.01 -5.67
CA VAL A 76 -6.26 15.41 -5.30
C VAL A 76 -7.07 15.87 -4.09
N LYS A 77 -8.37 15.54 -4.02
CA LYS A 77 -9.21 15.86 -2.84
C LYS A 77 -8.74 15.16 -1.56
N ASN A 78 -8.05 14.03 -1.68
CA ASN A 78 -7.63 13.19 -0.56
C ASN A 78 -6.13 13.29 -0.25
N LEU A 79 -5.44 14.33 -0.70
CA LEU A 79 -4.00 14.55 -0.45
C LEU A 79 -3.63 14.59 1.05
N ASP A 80 -4.59 14.93 1.92
CA ASP A 80 -4.38 15.10 3.36
C ASP A 80 -4.91 13.95 4.22
N ASN A 81 -5.74 13.05 3.68
CA ASN A 81 -6.50 12.12 4.53
C ASN A 81 -5.81 10.78 4.80
N GLN A 82 -4.63 10.52 4.22
CA GLN A 82 -3.94 9.23 4.39
C GLN A 82 -3.63 8.93 5.87
N LYS A 83 -3.09 9.91 6.61
CA LYS A 83 -2.82 9.75 8.04
C LYS A 83 -4.11 9.59 8.86
N GLY A 84 -5.19 10.27 8.45
CA GLY A 84 -6.51 10.13 9.07
C GLY A 84 -7.05 8.71 8.92
N TYR A 85 -7.02 8.16 7.71
CA TYR A 85 -7.43 6.78 7.41
C TYR A 85 -6.61 5.74 8.18
N ILE A 86 -5.30 5.94 8.27
CA ILE A 86 -4.41 5.06 9.05
C ILE A 86 -4.80 5.11 10.54
N ASN A 87 -4.90 6.31 11.11
CA ASN A 87 -5.24 6.46 12.53
C ASN A 87 -6.65 5.95 12.88
N ALA A 88 -7.62 6.11 11.97
CA ALA A 88 -8.99 5.64 12.17
C ALA A 88 -9.05 4.12 12.37
N ILE A 89 -8.27 3.36 11.61
CA ILE A 89 -8.15 1.91 11.79
C ILE A 89 -7.26 1.59 12.98
N TRP A 90 -6.08 2.22 13.08
CA TRP A 90 -5.11 1.90 14.14
C TRP A 90 -5.69 2.05 15.54
N SER A 91 -6.53 3.06 15.77
CA SER A 91 -7.22 3.28 17.05
C SER A 91 -8.13 2.12 17.49
N LYS A 92 -8.50 1.23 16.57
CA LYS A 92 -9.35 0.05 16.82
C LYS A 92 -8.56 -1.26 16.82
N VAL A 93 -7.26 -1.25 16.51
CA VAL A 93 -6.43 -2.46 16.41
C VAL A 93 -6.13 -3.02 17.80
N SER A 94 -6.38 -4.32 17.97
CA SER A 94 -5.93 -5.08 19.14
C SER A 94 -4.49 -5.57 18.88
N ILE A 95 -3.51 -4.95 19.54
CA ILE A 95 -2.08 -5.21 19.28
C ILE A 95 -1.73 -6.70 19.47
N ASP A 96 -2.18 -7.29 20.58
CA ASP A 96 -1.83 -8.68 20.90
C ASP A 96 -2.49 -9.65 19.92
N GLN A 97 -3.78 -9.46 19.65
CA GLN A 97 -4.55 -10.35 18.76
C GLN A 97 -4.06 -10.24 17.32
N THR A 98 -4.08 -9.03 16.75
CA THR A 98 -3.73 -8.81 15.34
C THR A 98 -2.25 -9.11 15.09
N GLY A 99 -1.37 -8.84 16.07
CA GLY A 99 0.06 -9.13 15.95
C GLY A 99 0.35 -10.64 15.95
N ALA A 100 -0.26 -11.37 16.89
CA ALA A 100 -0.17 -12.83 16.96
C ALA A 100 -0.72 -13.48 15.68
N GLU A 101 -1.86 -13.00 15.20
CA GLU A 101 -2.50 -13.51 14.00
C GLU A 101 -1.65 -13.25 12.74
N ALA A 102 -1.14 -12.03 12.57
CA ALA A 102 -0.33 -11.69 11.40
C ALA A 102 0.96 -12.52 11.34
N LEU A 103 1.68 -12.65 12.46
CA LEU A 103 2.89 -13.47 12.49
C LEU A 103 2.57 -14.95 12.31
N GLY A 104 1.51 -15.46 12.96
CA GLY A 104 1.09 -16.85 12.80
C GLY A 104 0.72 -17.19 11.36
N ARG A 105 -0.05 -16.33 10.68
CA ARG A 105 -0.41 -16.49 9.26
C ARG A 105 0.82 -16.40 8.36
N LEU A 106 1.79 -15.51 8.62
CA LEU A 106 3.05 -15.48 7.87
C LEU A 106 3.76 -16.83 7.92
N LEU A 107 3.92 -17.41 9.11
CA LEU A 107 4.61 -18.69 9.31
C LEU A 107 3.90 -19.87 8.66
N ILE A 108 2.56 -19.81 8.54
CA ILE A 108 1.76 -20.87 7.90
C ILE A 108 1.78 -20.74 6.38
N VAL A 109 1.53 -19.54 5.86
CA VAL A 109 1.38 -19.29 4.41
C VAL A 109 2.74 -19.29 3.71
N TYR A 110 3.78 -18.82 4.41
CA TYR A 110 5.14 -18.72 3.89
C TYR A 110 6.09 -19.53 4.78
N PRO A 111 6.04 -20.87 4.74
CA PRO A 111 6.68 -21.74 5.73
C PRO A 111 8.21 -21.60 5.80
N TRP A 112 8.87 -21.14 4.73
CA TRP A 112 10.31 -20.85 4.75
C TRP A 112 10.69 -19.74 5.76
N THR A 113 9.75 -18.88 6.15
CA THR A 113 9.98 -17.83 7.15
C THR A 113 10.18 -18.40 8.56
N SER A 114 9.74 -19.64 8.82
CA SER A 114 9.92 -20.32 10.11
C SER A 114 11.38 -20.53 10.49
N ARG A 115 12.31 -20.61 9.53
CA ARG A 115 13.76 -20.77 9.76
C ARG A 115 14.38 -19.69 10.65
N PHE A 116 13.75 -18.50 10.72
CA PHE A 116 14.20 -17.41 11.58
C PHE A 116 13.75 -17.59 13.04
N PHE A 117 12.92 -18.60 13.31
CA PHE A 117 12.21 -18.81 14.57
C PHE A 117 12.39 -20.22 15.13
N ASP A 118 13.43 -20.97 14.76
CA ASP A 118 13.67 -22.34 15.23
C ASP A 118 13.69 -22.47 16.77
N HIS A 119 14.11 -21.40 17.46
CA HIS A 119 14.12 -21.32 18.92
C HIS A 119 12.72 -21.12 19.56
N PHE A 120 11.65 -21.02 18.75
CA PHE A 120 10.28 -20.89 19.23
C PHE A 120 9.62 -22.23 19.59
N GLY A 121 10.29 -23.35 19.33
CA GLY A 121 9.77 -24.69 19.64
C GLY A 121 8.92 -25.24 18.48
N ASP A 122 7.83 -25.93 18.79
CA ASP A 122 7.00 -26.57 17.76
C ASP A 122 6.25 -25.54 16.89
N LEU A 123 6.59 -25.53 15.60
CA LEU A 123 5.94 -24.77 14.53
C LEU A 123 5.49 -25.69 13.37
N SER A 124 5.38 -27.01 13.62
CA SER A 124 5.17 -28.03 12.58
C SER A 124 3.77 -28.04 11.95
N SER A 125 2.79 -27.40 12.58
CA SER A 125 1.41 -27.36 12.12
C SER A 125 0.77 -25.99 12.36
N ALA A 126 -0.28 -25.65 11.62
CA ALA A 126 -1.03 -24.41 11.83
C ALA A 126 -1.54 -24.28 13.28
N LYS A 127 -2.02 -25.38 13.89
CA LYS A 127 -2.46 -25.39 15.29
C LYS A 127 -1.29 -25.11 16.24
N SER A 128 -0.14 -25.74 16.01
CA SER A 128 1.07 -25.52 16.82
C SER A 128 1.53 -24.07 16.71
N VAL A 129 1.57 -23.51 15.49
CA VAL A 129 1.96 -22.11 15.25
C VAL A 129 1.02 -21.13 15.94
N MET A 130 -0.30 -21.25 15.72
CA MET A 130 -1.29 -20.31 16.26
C MET A 130 -1.41 -20.37 17.79
N GLY A 131 -1.15 -21.55 18.38
CA GLY A 131 -1.15 -21.75 19.83
C GLY A 131 0.20 -21.46 20.51
N ASN A 132 1.25 -21.12 19.76
CA ASN A 132 2.59 -20.93 20.33
C ASN A 132 2.72 -19.57 21.03
N ALA A 133 2.94 -19.59 22.35
CA ALA A 133 3.07 -18.38 23.16
C ALA A 133 4.23 -17.46 22.72
N LYS A 134 5.32 -18.01 22.16
CA LYS A 134 6.43 -17.20 21.63
C LYS A 134 6.07 -16.52 20.32
N VAL A 135 5.30 -17.18 19.44
CA VAL A 135 4.74 -16.56 18.23
C VAL A 135 3.81 -15.42 18.63
N GLN A 136 2.89 -15.66 19.57
CA GLN A 136 1.96 -14.62 20.05
C GLN A 136 2.72 -13.43 20.66
N GLY A 137 3.67 -13.69 21.56
CA GLY A 137 4.47 -12.64 22.19
C GLY A 137 5.38 -11.88 21.21
N HIS A 138 5.91 -12.54 20.19
CA HIS A 138 6.70 -11.85 19.17
C HIS A 138 5.82 -11.05 18.20
N GLY A 139 4.65 -11.58 17.83
CA GLY A 139 3.65 -10.86 17.04
C GLY A 139 3.21 -9.55 17.70
N ALA A 140 2.98 -9.57 19.03
CA ALA A 140 2.70 -8.36 19.80
C ALA A 140 3.86 -7.35 19.76
N LYS A 141 5.13 -7.80 19.85
CA LYS A 141 6.32 -6.92 19.71
C LYS A 141 6.40 -6.29 18.33
N VAL A 142 6.18 -7.07 17.28
CA VAL A 142 6.15 -6.58 15.89
C VAL A 142 5.08 -5.49 15.75
N LEU A 143 3.85 -5.77 16.19
CA LEU A 143 2.76 -4.81 15.99
C LEU A 143 2.90 -3.58 16.91
N THR A 144 3.48 -3.73 18.10
CA THR A 144 3.89 -2.58 18.92
C THR A 144 4.88 -1.68 18.18
N SER A 145 5.90 -2.26 17.56
CA SER A 145 6.88 -1.52 16.73
C SER A 145 6.22 -0.87 15.51
N PHE A 146 5.23 -1.52 14.90
CA PHE A 146 4.44 -0.92 13.82
C PHE A 146 3.65 0.30 14.30
N GLY A 147 3.20 0.30 15.56
CA GLY A 147 2.60 1.48 16.19
C GLY A 147 3.51 2.70 16.22
N ASP A 148 4.82 2.51 16.31
CA ASP A 148 5.78 3.61 16.21
C ASP A 148 5.90 4.13 14.77
N ALA A 149 5.67 3.30 13.75
CA ALA A 149 5.51 3.77 12.37
C ALA A 149 4.30 4.70 12.23
N VAL A 150 3.16 4.29 12.79
CA VAL A 150 1.92 5.09 12.75
C VAL A 150 2.12 6.45 13.44
N LYS A 151 2.86 6.50 14.54
CA LYS A 151 3.19 7.76 15.22
C LYS A 151 4.19 8.64 14.45
N ASN A 152 5.05 8.05 13.62
CA ASN A 152 6.18 8.71 12.97
C ASN A 152 6.15 8.54 11.44
N MET A 153 4.97 8.62 10.82
CA MET A 153 4.79 8.38 9.38
C MET A 153 5.68 9.26 8.48
N ASP A 154 6.13 10.42 8.96
CA ASP A 154 7.01 11.33 8.22
C ASP A 154 8.50 11.01 8.36
N ASN A 155 8.88 10.15 9.30
CA ASN A 155 10.28 9.83 9.62
C ASN A 155 10.53 8.33 9.81
N LEU A 156 9.89 7.48 9.01
CA LEU A 156 9.98 6.02 9.15
C LEU A 156 11.43 5.49 9.10
N LYS A 157 12.27 6.05 8.23
CA LYS A 157 13.69 5.68 8.14
C LYS A 157 14.45 5.98 9.44
N GLY A 158 14.23 7.15 10.02
CA GLY A 158 14.82 7.52 11.31
C GLY A 158 14.29 6.65 12.45
N THR A 159 12.97 6.44 12.49
CA THR A 159 12.29 5.59 13.48
C THR A 159 12.80 4.16 13.47
N PHE A 160 13.02 3.57 12.28
CA PHE A 160 13.44 2.18 12.15
C PHE A 160 14.93 1.97 11.88
N ALA A 161 15.78 3.00 11.97
CA ALA A 161 17.21 2.86 11.68
C ALA A 161 17.90 1.73 12.46
N LYS A 162 17.66 1.65 13.78
CA LYS A 162 18.23 0.59 14.64
C LYS A 162 17.64 -0.79 14.36
N LEU A 163 16.35 -0.85 14.04
CA LEU A 163 15.67 -2.10 13.68
C LEU A 163 16.15 -2.61 12.32
N SER A 164 16.39 -1.72 11.36
CA SER A 164 16.97 -2.03 10.06
C SER A 164 18.37 -2.62 10.21
N GLU A 165 19.23 -1.99 11.02
CA GLU A 165 20.57 -2.50 11.35
C GLU A 165 20.52 -3.88 12.02
N LEU A 166 19.63 -4.05 13.01
CA LEU A 166 19.45 -5.34 13.68
C LEU A 166 19.05 -6.44 12.69
N HIS A 167 18.05 -6.18 11.84
CA HIS A 167 17.58 -7.19 10.89
C HIS A 167 18.62 -7.49 9.81
N CYS A 168 19.36 -6.47 9.37
CA CYS A 168 20.44 -6.58 8.38
C CYS A 168 21.65 -7.34 8.91
N ASP A 169 22.27 -6.81 9.96
CA ASP A 169 23.63 -7.19 10.35
C ASP A 169 23.67 -8.39 11.28
N LYS A 170 22.56 -8.70 11.95
CA LYS A 170 22.50 -9.81 12.93
C LYS A 170 21.51 -10.90 12.56
N LEU A 171 20.31 -10.52 12.11
CA LEU A 171 19.25 -11.50 11.84
C LEU A 171 19.29 -11.99 10.38
N HIS A 172 19.94 -11.24 9.49
CA HIS A 172 20.08 -11.53 8.06
C HIS A 172 18.74 -11.92 7.39
N VAL A 173 17.67 -11.21 7.75
CA VAL A 173 16.35 -11.44 7.18
C VAL A 173 16.34 -10.91 5.75
N ASP A 174 15.90 -11.70 4.77
CA ASP A 174 15.75 -11.18 3.40
C ASP A 174 14.67 -10.07 3.39
N PRO A 175 14.95 -8.87 2.84
CA PRO A 175 14.02 -7.75 2.81
C PRO A 175 12.64 -8.06 2.23
N GLU A 176 12.53 -9.05 1.34
CA GLU A 176 11.24 -9.44 0.77
C GLU A 176 10.27 -9.96 1.84
N ASN A 177 10.79 -10.56 2.92
CA ASN A 177 9.94 -11.06 4.01
C ASN A 177 9.24 -9.94 4.78
N PHE A 178 9.75 -8.70 4.76
CA PHE A 178 9.04 -7.56 5.36
C PHE A 178 7.74 -7.27 4.62
N LYS A 179 7.76 -7.30 3.28
CA LYS A 179 6.57 -7.11 2.45
C LYS A 179 5.56 -8.25 2.62
N LEU A 180 6.04 -9.49 2.75
CA LEU A 180 5.16 -10.64 3.00
C LEU A 180 4.38 -10.46 4.31
N LEU A 181 5.07 -10.08 5.39
CA LEU A 181 4.43 -9.83 6.68
C LEU A 181 3.43 -8.67 6.60
N GLY A 182 3.81 -7.60 5.92
CA GLY A 182 2.93 -6.46 5.73
C GLY A 182 1.67 -6.78 4.91
N ASN A 183 1.79 -7.57 3.84
CA ASN A 183 0.64 -8.08 3.08
C ASN A 183 -0.29 -8.93 3.96
N ILE A 184 0.27 -9.79 4.81
CA ILE A 184 -0.52 -10.59 5.76
C ILE A 184 -1.22 -9.69 6.80
N LEU A 185 -0.55 -8.66 7.30
CA LEU A 185 -1.17 -7.67 8.20
C LEU A 185 -2.36 -6.99 7.52
N LEU A 186 -2.23 -6.58 6.25
CA LEU A 186 -3.31 -5.95 5.50
C LEU A 186 -4.52 -6.89 5.36
N ILE A 187 -4.29 -8.19 5.12
CA ILE A 187 -5.35 -9.21 5.09
C ILE A 187 -6.05 -9.31 6.45
N CYS A 188 -5.29 -9.37 7.55
CA CYS A 188 -5.88 -9.44 8.90
C CYS A 188 -6.74 -8.21 9.20
N LEU A 189 -6.26 -7.00 8.87
CA LEU A 189 -7.02 -5.76 9.06
C LEU A 189 -8.30 -5.75 8.20
N THR A 190 -8.22 -6.21 6.95
CA THR A 190 -9.40 -6.31 6.06
C THR A 190 -10.44 -7.28 6.64
N GLU A 191 -10.02 -8.42 7.19
CA GLU A 191 -10.89 -9.40 7.82
C GLU A 191 -11.55 -8.85 9.10
N HIS A 192 -10.79 -8.13 9.93
CA HIS A 192 -11.28 -7.58 11.20
C HIS A 192 -12.27 -6.42 11.01
N PHE A 193 -12.04 -5.57 10.00
CA PHE A 193 -12.81 -4.33 9.81
C PHE A 193 -13.83 -4.41 8.67
N GLY A 194 -13.72 -5.38 7.76
CA GLY A 194 -14.70 -5.64 6.71
C GLY A 194 -15.09 -4.38 5.94
N LYS A 195 -16.38 -4.00 5.98
CA LYS A 195 -16.91 -2.81 5.31
C LYS A 195 -16.31 -1.48 5.78
N ASP A 196 -15.74 -1.43 6.98
CA ASP A 196 -15.08 -0.24 7.52
C ASP A 196 -13.67 -0.09 6.93
N PHE A 197 -13.12 -1.13 6.29
CA PHE A 197 -11.84 -1.10 5.57
C PHE A 197 -12.07 -0.76 4.09
N THR A 198 -12.49 0.48 3.83
CA THR A 198 -12.82 0.93 2.47
C THR A 198 -11.60 0.91 1.53
N PRO A 199 -11.78 0.97 0.19
CA PRO A 199 -10.67 0.99 -0.75
C PRO A 199 -9.66 2.11 -0.49
N GLU A 200 -10.10 3.28 -0.03
CA GLU A 200 -9.25 4.42 0.31
C GLU A 200 -8.40 4.14 1.55
N ILE A 201 -9.00 3.51 2.57
CA ILE A 201 -8.30 3.06 3.77
C ILE A 201 -7.29 1.97 3.41
N GLN A 202 -7.70 0.98 2.62
CA GLN A 202 -6.81 -0.09 2.15
C GLN A 202 -5.60 0.49 1.41
N ALA A 203 -5.82 1.44 0.49
CA ALA A 203 -4.73 2.08 -0.24
C ALA A 203 -3.76 2.85 0.69
N ALA A 204 -4.29 3.54 1.70
CA ALA A 204 -3.46 4.24 2.69
C ALA A 204 -2.62 3.26 3.53
N TRP A 205 -3.22 2.16 3.98
CA TRP A 205 -2.55 1.11 4.75
C TRP A 205 -1.51 0.35 3.93
N GLN A 206 -1.82 -0.03 2.69
CA GLN A 206 -0.89 -0.69 1.79
C GLN A 206 0.32 0.19 1.50
N LYS A 207 0.12 1.50 1.35
CA LYS A 207 1.22 2.45 1.18
C LYS A 207 2.09 2.56 2.43
N LEU A 208 1.48 2.67 3.62
CA LEU A 208 2.22 2.72 4.89
C LEU A 208 3.07 1.45 5.05
N GLU A 209 2.48 0.29 4.81
CA GLU A 209 3.17 -1.00 4.88
C GLU A 209 4.40 -1.03 3.97
N ALA A 210 4.25 -0.66 2.70
CA ALA A 210 5.36 -0.61 1.77
C ALA A 210 6.46 0.37 2.22
N ASP A 211 6.07 1.55 2.75
CA ASP A 211 7.01 2.52 3.30
C ASP A 211 7.74 1.97 4.56
N VAL A 212 7.06 1.19 5.41
CA VAL A 212 7.65 0.50 6.58
C VAL A 212 8.63 -0.58 6.14
N ALA A 213 8.26 -1.43 5.18
CA ALA A 213 9.14 -2.45 4.62
C ALA A 213 10.42 -1.82 4.02
N ASN A 214 10.26 -0.73 3.27
CA ASN A 214 11.39 0.03 2.72
C ASN A 214 12.28 0.66 3.81
N ALA A 215 11.70 1.15 4.91
CA ALA A 215 12.45 1.70 6.03
C ALA A 215 13.25 0.61 6.77
N LEU A 216 12.67 -0.58 6.96
CA LEU A 216 13.37 -1.73 7.55
C LEU A 216 14.46 -2.29 6.63
N ALA A 217 14.28 -2.22 5.31
CA ALA A 217 15.27 -2.65 4.33
C ALA A 217 16.39 -1.62 4.11
N HIS A 218 16.33 -0.42 4.70
CA HIS A 218 17.20 0.69 4.32
C HIS A 218 18.71 0.40 4.45
N LYS A 219 19.12 -0.39 5.45
CA LYS A 219 20.53 -0.76 5.67
C LYS A 219 21.05 -1.87 4.75
N TYR A 220 20.19 -2.54 3.99
CA TYR A 220 20.56 -3.56 3.01
C TYR A 220 20.95 -2.97 1.65
N LEU A 221 20.64 -1.69 1.43
CA LEU A 221 20.78 -0.96 0.17
C LEU A 221 22.02 -0.07 0.15
#